data_AF-A0A2Z2MK89-F1
#
_entry.id   AF-A0A2Z2MK89-F1
#
_cell.length_a   1.000
_cell.length_b   1.000
_cell.length_c   1.000
_cell.angle_alpha   90.00
_cell.angle_beta   90.00
_cell.angle_gamma   90.00
#
_symmetry.space_group_name_H-M   'P 1'
#
loop_
_entity.id
_entity.type
_entity.pdbx_description
1 polymer ?
#
loop_
_entity_poly.entity_id
_entity_poly.type
_entity_poly.pdbx_seq_one_letter_code
_entity_poly.pdbx_strand_id
1 'polypeptide(L)' 'MVDASIIWLVAGIFALVSFALDFRAEENVSQKLVDLFLGLGFLAWYIGRDYAGAVFMLAAAILYYPQLKRKLIRWRHG' A
#
# COMPACT_ATOMS: atom_id res chain seq x y z
N MET A 1 16.74 10.85 18.66
CA MET A 1 15.33 10.43 18.51
C MET A 1 15.13 10.13 17.03
N VAL A 2 14.72 8.91 16.68
CA VAL A 2 14.35 8.62 15.28
C VAL A 2 13.06 9.36 15.03
N ASP A 3 13.09 10.31 14.10
CA ASP A 3 11.92 11.08 13.72
C ASP A 3 10.91 10.14 13.04
N ALA A 4 9.65 10.16 13.48
CA ALA A 4 8.60 9.29 12.96
C ALA A 4 8.41 9.48 11.45
N SER A 5 8.77 10.65 10.92
CA SER A 5 8.82 10.97 9.49
C SER A 5 9.70 9.99 8.69
N ILE A 6 10.84 9.55 9.25
CA ILE A 6 11.76 8.62 8.58
C ILE A 6 11.10 7.25 8.34
N ILE A 7 10.23 6.81 9.25
CA ILE A 7 9.50 5.54 9.11
C ILE A 7 8.58 5.60 7.89
N TRP A 8 7.90 6.73 7.70
CA TRP A 8 7.03 6.94 6.54
C TRP A 8 7.81 7.00 5.23
N LEU A 9 8.97 7.64 5.21
CA LEU A 9 9.84 7.65 4.03
C LEU A 9 10.28 6.24 3.65
N VAL A 10 10.77 5.47 4.62
CA VAL A 10 11.26 4.11 4.41
C VAL A 10 10.12 3.20 3.93
N ALA A 11 8.94 3.27 4.57
CA ALA A 11 7.76 2.51 4.15
C ALA A 11 7.30 2.88 2.73
N GLY A 12 7.33 4.16 2.38
CA GLY A 12 7.03 4.64 1.03
C GLY A 12 8.00 4.10 -0.02
N ILE A 13 9.30 4.10 0.27
CA ILE A 13 10.32 3.53 -0.62
C ILE A 13 10.09 2.02 -0.80
N PHE A 14 9.84 1.27 0.28
CA PHE A 14 9.57 -0.16 0.17
C PHE A 14 8.33 -0.46 -0.67
N ALA A 15 7.25 0.31 -0.50
CA ALA A 15 6.03 0.13 -1.29
C ALA A 15 6.25 0.46 -2.78
N LEU A 16 7.04 1.50 -3.09
CA LEU A 16 7.41 1.82 -4.48
C LEU A 16 8.33 0.78 -5.10
N VAL A 17 9.26 0.21 -4.32
CA VAL A 17 10.12 -0.90 -4.78
C VAL A 17 9.27 -2.15 -5.03
N SER A 18 8.35 -2.47 -4.13
CA SER A 18 7.39 -3.57 -4.30
C SER A 18 6.59 -3.38 -5.59
N PHE A 19 6.01 -2.18 -5.78
CA PHE A 19 5.32 -1.82 -7.01
C PHE A 19 6.19 -1.98 -8.27
N ALA A 20 7.47 -1.57 -8.22
CA ALA A 20 8.38 -1.69 -9.36
C ALA A 20 8.76 -3.15 -9.68
N LEU A 21 8.88 -4.00 -8.66
CA LEU A 21 9.10 -5.44 -8.82
C LEU A 21 7.84 -6.10 -9.40
N ASP A 22 6.68 -5.79 -8.82
CA ASP A 22 5.39 -6.29 -9.29
C ASP A 22 5.04 -5.75 -10.67
N PHE A 23 5.54 -4.57 -11.07
CA PHE A 23 5.32 -4.03 -12.41
C PHE A 23 5.92 -4.95 -13.48
N ARG A 24 7.08 -5.55 -13.21
CA ARG A 24 7.75 -6.50 -14.11
C ARG A 24 7.17 -7.90 -14.05
N ALA A 25 6.64 -8.31 -12.91
CA ALA A 25 5.84 -9.53 -12.85
C ALA A 25 4.49 -9.26 -13.53
N GLU A 26 3.92 -10.23 -14.25
CA GLU A 26 2.53 -10.15 -14.73
C GLU A 26 1.53 -10.30 -13.57
N GLU A 27 1.86 -9.73 -12.40
CA GLU A 27 1.04 -9.75 -11.21
C GLU A 27 -0.25 -8.96 -11.38
N ASN A 28 -1.19 -9.25 -10.49
CA ASN A 28 -2.55 -8.75 -10.54
C ASN A 28 -2.57 -7.21 -10.48
N VAL A 29 -3.19 -6.55 -11.46
CA VAL A 29 -3.29 -5.08 -11.54
C VAL A 29 -3.81 -4.46 -10.25
N SER A 30 -4.72 -5.15 -9.57
CA SER A 30 -5.24 -4.73 -8.27
C SER A 30 -4.16 -4.61 -7.19
N GLN A 31 -3.18 -5.51 -7.19
CA GLN A 31 -2.10 -5.56 -6.20
C GLN A 31 -1.07 -4.46 -6.47
N LYS A 32 -0.72 -4.24 -7.74
CA LYS A 32 0.09 -3.10 -8.18
C LYS A 32 -0.51 -1.77 -7.74
N LEU A 33 -1.81 -1.58 -7.93
CA LEU A 33 -2.48 -0.35 -7.50
C LEU A 33 -2.42 -0.18 -5.98
N VAL A 34 -2.65 -1.24 -5.20
CA VAL A 34 -2.55 -1.20 -3.73
C VAL A 34 -1.16 -0.73 -3.30
N ASP A 35 -0.10 -1.30 -3.85
CA ASP A 35 1.28 -0.95 -3.49
C ASP A 35 1.63 0.49 -3.87
N LEU A 36 1.17 0.95 -5.04
CA LEU A 36 1.32 2.34 -5.46
C LEU A 36 0.60 3.31 -4.52
N PHE A 37 -0.65 2.98 -4.14
CA PHE A 37 -1.42 3.80 -3.21
C PHE A 37 -0.81 3.83 -1.81
N LEU A 38 -0.28 2.70 -1.31
CA LEU A 38 0.47 2.66 -0.06
C LEU A 38 1.72 3.54 -0.13
N GLY A 39 2.51 3.43 -1.21
CA GLY A 39 3.71 4.23 -1.42
C GLY A 39 3.43 5.72 -1.45
N LEU A 40 2.41 6.15 -2.18
CA LEU A 40 1.98 7.55 -2.23
C LEU A 40 1.41 8.02 -0.89
N GLY A 41 0.70 7.16 -0.16
CA GLY A 41 0.15 7.48 1.16
C GLY A 41 1.25 7.72 2.20
N PHE A 42 2.25 6.84 2.24
CA PHE A 42 3.41 7.00 3.11
C PHE A 42 4.26 8.22 2.73
N LEU A 43 4.44 8.47 1.43
CA LEU A 43 5.17 9.66 0.96
C LEU A 43 4.44 10.95 1.32
N ALA A 44 3.11 10.96 1.23
CA ALA A 44 2.28 12.09 1.65
C ALA A 44 2.43 12.39 3.15
N TRP A 45 2.49 11.36 4.00
CA TRP A 45 2.77 11.53 5.43
C TRP A 45 4.19 12.00 5.71
N TYR A 46 5.18 11.55 4.93
CA TYR A 46 6.55 12.05 5.05
C TYR A 46 6.65 13.57 4.80
N ILE A 47 5.92 14.10 3.81
CA ILE A 47 5.93 15.54 3.49
C ILE A 47 4.93 16.37 4.32
N GLY A 48 4.36 15.79 5.39
CA GLY A 48 3.43 16.48 6.29
C GLY A 48 2.02 16.73 5.72
N ARG A 49 1.58 15.91 4.75
CA ARG A 49 0.24 15.99 4.14
C ARG A 49 -0.66 14.87 4.69
N ASP A 50 -1.08 15.03 5.94
CA ASP A 50 -1.82 14.02 6.71
C ASP A 50 -3.12 13.55 6.03
N TYR A 51 -3.93 14.48 5.54
CA TYR A 51 -5.19 14.16 4.85
C TYR A 51 -4.96 13.42 3.53
N ALA A 52 -3.94 13.80 2.76
CA ALA A 52 -3.63 13.13 1.51
C ALA A 52 -3.17 11.69 1.76
N GLY A 53 -2.32 11.47 2.78
CA GLY A 53 -1.89 10.14 3.19
C GLY A 53 -3.07 9.26 3.62
N ALA A 54 -4.01 9.81 4.40
CA ALA A 54 -5.21 9.09 4.82
C ALA A 54 -6.12 8.68 3.64
N VAL A 55 -6.31 9.56 2.66
CA VAL A 55 -7.10 9.26 1.44
C VAL A 55 -6.46 8.11 0.65
N PHE A 56 -5.14 8.13 0.47
CA PHE A 56 -4.43 7.08 -0.23
C PHE A 56 -4.46 5.75 0.52
N MET A 57 -4.38 5.76 1.86
CA MET A 57 -4.53 4.55 2.68
C MET A 57 -5.93 3.93 2.57
N LEU A 58 -6.98 4.77 2.58
CA LEU A 58 -8.34 4.31 2.38
C LEU A 58 -8.54 3.71 0.99
N ALA A 59 -7.98 4.35 -0.05
CA ALA A 59 -8.01 3.82 -1.41
C ALA A 59 -7.31 2.45 -1.52
N ALA A 60 -6.12 2.31 -0.91
CA ALA A 60 -5.41 1.03 -0.84
C ALA A 60 -6.23 -0.06 -0.13
N ALA A 61 -6.87 0.28 1.00
CA ALA A 61 -7.72 -0.65 1.74
C ALA A 61 -8.94 -1.12 0.91
N ILE A 62 -9.60 -0.21 0.19
CA ILE A 62 -10.74 -0.54 -0.68
C ILE A 62 -10.31 -1.48 -1.81
N LEU A 63 -9.15 -1.22 -2.43
CA LEU A 63 -8.63 -2.06 -3.51
C LEU A 63 -8.16 -3.43 -3.02
N TYR A 64 -7.67 -3.54 -1.78
CA TYR A 64 -7.25 -4.81 -1.18
C TYR A 64 -8.42 -5.67 -0.69
N TYR A 65 -9.57 -5.06 -0.38
CA TYR A 65 -10.75 -5.74 0.19
C TYR A 65 -11.19 -7.01 -0.56
N PRO A 66 -11.26 -7.06 -1.92
CA PRO A 66 -11.66 -8.27 -2.63
C PRO A 66 -10.70 -9.44 -2.42
N GLN A 67 -9.40 -9.15 -2.34
CA GLN A 67 -8.36 -10.16 -2.09
C GLN A 67 -8.47 -10.70 -0.67
N LEU A 68 -8.65 -9.81 0.32
CA LEU A 68 -8.86 -10.18 1.71
C LEU A 68 -10.12 -11.06 1.87
N LYS A 69 -11.24 -10.69 1.23
CA LYS A 69 -12.48 -11.49 1.23
C LYS A 69 -12.25 -12.89 0.66
N ARG A 70 -11.55 -13.01 -0.48
CA ARG A 70 -11.20 -14.31 -1.08
C ARG A 70 -10.32 -15.16 -0.17
N LYS A 71 -9.38 -14.53 0.56
CA LYS A 71 -8.50 -15.22 1.52
C LYS A 71 -9.28 -15.71 2.74
N LEU A 72 -10.18 -14.88 3.28
CA LEU A 72 -11.09 -15.23 4.38
C LEU A 72 -12.00 -16.41 4.03
N ILE A 73 -12.59 -16.42 2.83
CA ILE A 73 -13.44 -17.53 2.39
C ILE A 73 -12.62 -18.83 2.29
N ARG A 74 -11.41 -18.78 1.70
CA ARG A 74 -10.52 -19.95 1.65
C ARG A 74 -10.13 -20.47 3.03
N TRP A 75 -9.94 -19.60 4.01
CA TRP A 75 -9.59 -20.01 5.37
C TRP A 75 -10.78 -20.59 6.15
N ARG A 76 -12.01 -20.24 5.78
CA ARG A 76 -13.24 -20.72 6.45
C ARG A 76 -13.81 -22.00 5.82
N HIS A 77 -13.40 -22.33 4.60
CA HIS A 77 -13.90 -23.47 3.81
C HIS A 77 -12.78 -24.39 3.31
N GLY A 78 -11.54 -24.15 3.73
CA GLY A 78 -10.36 -24.98 3.46
C GLY A 78 -9.84 -25.62 4.73
#